data_AF-A0A1B6LJU2-F1
#
_entry.id   AF-A0A1B6LJU2-F1
#
_cell.length_a   1.000
_cell.length_b   1.000
_cell.length_c   1.000
_cell.angle_alpha   90.00
_cell.angle_beta   90.00
_cell.angle_gamma   90.00
#
_symmetry.space_group_name_H-M   'P 1'
#
loop_
_entity.id
_entity.type
_entity.pdbx_description
1 polymer ?
#
loop_
_entity_poly.entity_id
_entity_poly.type
_entity_poly.pdbx_seq_one_letter_code
_entity_poly.pdbx_strand_id
1 'polypeptide(L)'
;METFCLCFKLKVGCIVFAFVYLVFQLKDFHDCIKIYKYLGPEENEDEENKMQKEEAKTRAYDYTTKAVIAGLLAAVAVVIFGAAFSDKSRILKVVSVIVAFSAFTPFILSALDDYPSEAYTLDVVYLVICLYGSCLLCSRADEIEEPVIPQVYVGGLYYFPSSS
;
A
#
# COMPACT_ATOMS: atom_id res chain seq x y z
N MET A 1 -16.56 -20.03 8.20
CA MET A 1 -15.47 -20.41 9.14
C MET A 1 -14.66 -19.14 9.32
N GLU A 2 -14.48 -18.59 10.53
CA GLU A 2 -13.66 -17.36 10.67
C GLU A 2 -12.24 -17.68 10.18
N THR A 3 -11.81 -17.08 9.06
CA THR A 3 -10.51 -17.33 8.45
C THR A 3 -9.47 -16.54 9.26
N PHE A 4 -8.79 -17.23 10.17
CA PHE A 4 -7.71 -16.64 10.97
C PHE A 4 -6.42 -16.63 10.15
N CYS A 5 -5.98 -15.44 9.73
CA CYS A 5 -4.60 -15.25 9.27
C CYS A 5 -3.77 -14.73 10.45
N LEU A 6 -2.85 -15.54 10.97
CA LEU A 6 -1.83 -15.14 11.95
C LEU A 6 -2.36 -14.45 13.24
N CYS A 7 -3.39 -15.04 13.87
CA CYS A 7 -3.92 -14.70 15.21
C CYS A 7 -4.84 -13.46 15.34
N PHE A 8 -5.11 -12.70 14.27
CA PHE A 8 -6.05 -11.58 14.30
C PHE A 8 -7.18 -11.74 13.28
N LYS A 9 -8.34 -11.11 13.54
CA LYS A 9 -9.45 -11.03 12.56
C LYS A 9 -8.94 -10.37 11.28
N LEU A 10 -9.25 -10.92 10.11
CA LEU A 10 -8.84 -10.40 8.79
C LEU A 10 -9.13 -8.90 8.63
N LYS A 11 -10.26 -8.42 9.16
CA LYS A 11 -10.61 -6.99 9.21
C LYS A 11 -9.55 -6.13 9.92
N VAL A 12 -9.04 -6.59 11.08
CA VAL A 12 -7.97 -5.90 11.82
C VAL A 12 -6.68 -5.91 11.02
N GLY A 13 -6.36 -7.03 10.37
CA GLY A 13 -5.24 -7.14 9.45
C GLY A 13 -5.29 -6.10 8.32
N CYS A 14 -6.45 -5.90 7.69
CA CYS A 14 -6.62 -4.91 6.62
C CYS A 14 -6.38 -3.49 7.12
N ILE A 15 -6.85 -3.17 8.32
CA ILE A 15 -6.71 -1.85 8.94
C ILE A 15 -5.24 -1.58 9.28
N VAL A 16 -4.54 -2.55 9.87
CA VAL A 16 -3.11 -2.43 10.20
C VAL A 16 -2.29 -2.29 8.92
N PHE A 17 -2.57 -3.10 7.90
CA PHE A 17 -1.92 -2.98 6.60
C PHE A 17 -2.14 -1.60 5.98
N ALA A 18 -3.39 -1.10 5.95
CA ALA A 18 -3.69 0.22 5.41
C ALA A 18 -2.94 1.34 6.12
N PHE A 19 -2.79 1.24 7.44
CA PHE A 19 -2.01 2.19 8.23
C PHE A 19 -0.52 2.17 7.85
N VAL A 20 0.09 0.99 7.85
CA VAL A 20 1.50 0.82 7.48
C VAL A 20 1.74 1.31 6.06
N TYR A 21 0.89 0.91 5.12
CA TYR A 21 0.95 1.33 3.72
C TYR A 21 0.86 2.85 3.59
N LEU A 22 -0.08 3.50 4.28
CA LEU A 22 -0.21 4.96 4.28
C LEU A 22 1.04 5.67 4.82
N VAL A 23 1.62 5.17 5.92
CA VAL A 23 2.84 5.74 6.52
C VAL A 23 4.00 5.69 5.54
N PHE A 24 4.18 4.59 4.81
CA PHE A 24 5.19 4.49 3.76
C PHE A 24 4.98 5.54 2.67
N GLN A 25 3.77 5.69 2.13
CA GLN A 25 3.49 6.69 1.09
C GLN A 25 3.71 8.12 1.57
N LEU A 26 3.33 8.43 2.82
CA LEU A 26 3.52 9.77 3.41
C LEU A 26 4.99 10.09 3.62
N LYS A 27 5.81 9.10 3.98
CA LYS A 27 7.26 9.25 4.05
C LYS A 27 7.84 9.59 2.68
N ASP A 28 7.50 8.81 1.65
CA ASP A 28 7.97 9.04 0.28
C ASP A 28 7.56 10.43 -0.24
N PHE A 29 6.32 10.85 0.08
CA PHE A 29 5.82 12.18 -0.27
C PHE A 29 6.57 13.30 0.46
N HIS A 30 6.86 13.12 1.75
CA HIS A 30 7.64 14.08 2.54
C HIS A 30 9.08 14.21 2.02
N ASP A 31 9.71 13.10 1.67
CA ASP A 31 11.07 13.09 1.12
C ASP A 31 11.11 13.80 -0.24
N CYS A 32 10.10 13.61 -1.09
CA CYS A 32 9.95 14.38 -2.33
C CYS A 32 9.79 15.89 -2.06
N ILE A 33 8.94 16.29 -1.11
CA ILE A 33 8.75 17.71 -0.74
C ILE A 33 10.06 18.35 -0.26
N LYS A 34 10.88 17.61 0.49
CA LYS A 34 12.18 18.11 0.97
C LYS A 34 13.08 18.50 -0.21
N ILE A 35 13.08 17.70 -1.27
CA ILE A 35 13.85 17.97 -2.50
C ILE A 35 13.29 19.20 -3.24
N TYR A 36 11.97 19.37 -3.27
CA TYR A 36 11.36 20.57 -3.84
C TYR A 36 11.72 21.87 -3.13
N LYS A 37 12.04 21.84 -1.83
CA LYS A 37 12.49 23.05 -1.12
C LYS A 37 13.79 23.61 -1.69
N TYR A 38 14.68 22.75 -2.19
CA TYR A 38 15.93 23.17 -2.84
C TYR A 38 15.71 23.80 -4.23
N LEU A 39 14.52 23.66 -4.84
CA LEU A 39 14.15 24.33 -6.09
C LEU A 39 13.69 25.80 -5.88
N GLY A 40 13.46 26.22 -4.63
CA GLY A 40 13.07 27.58 -4.28
C GLY A 40 14.21 28.61 -4.40
N PRO A 41 13.90 29.91 -4.41
CA PRO A 41 14.92 30.95 -4.27
C PRO A 41 15.47 30.95 -2.84
N GLU A 42 16.77 30.71 -2.67
CA GLU A 42 17.49 30.93 -1.41
C GLU A 42 18.31 32.21 -1.48
N GLU A 43 18.36 32.96 -0.38
CA GLU A 43 19.08 34.25 -0.27
C GLU A 43 20.60 34.08 -0.09
N ASN A 44 21.09 32.88 0.27
CA ASN A 44 22.52 32.56 0.37
C ASN A 44 22.79 31.19 -0.29
N GLU A 45 23.45 31.19 -1.45
CA GLU A 45 23.79 29.97 -2.18
C GLU A 45 25.27 29.58 -1.95
N ASP A 46 25.50 28.67 -1.00
CA ASP A 46 26.78 27.93 -0.90
C ASP A 46 26.95 26.96 -2.10
N GLU A 47 28.18 26.60 -2.46
CA GLU A 47 28.45 25.74 -3.65
C GLU A 47 27.74 24.38 -3.59
N GLU A 48 27.57 23.81 -2.40
CA GLU A 48 26.86 22.56 -2.17
C GLU A 48 25.35 22.68 -2.51
N ASN A 49 24.72 23.82 -2.19
CA ASN A 49 23.33 24.10 -2.56
C ASN A 49 23.17 24.34 -4.07
N LYS A 50 24.17 24.91 -4.75
CA LYS A 50 24.14 25.05 -6.22
C LYS A 50 24.18 23.69 -6.92
N MET A 51 25.03 22.78 -6.47
CA MET A 51 25.08 21.41 -6.98
C MET A 51 23.77 20.66 -6.74
N GLN A 52 23.22 20.71 -5.52
CA GLN A 52 21.94 20.08 -5.20
C GLN A 52 20.77 20.68 -5.99
N LYS A 53 20.81 21.98 -6.31
CA LYS A 53 19.79 22.66 -7.12
C LYS A 53 19.88 22.32 -8.61
N GLU A 54 21.08 22.12 -9.16
CA GLU A 54 21.24 21.60 -10.53
C GLU A 54 20.83 20.13 -10.64
N GLU A 55 21.18 19.30 -9.66
CA GLU A 55 20.71 17.91 -9.60
C GLU A 55 19.18 17.83 -9.45
N ALA A 56 18.61 18.63 -8.55
CA ALA A 56 17.16 18.71 -8.35
C ALA A 56 16.43 19.25 -9.59
N LYS A 57 17.02 20.18 -10.36
CA LYS A 57 16.45 20.66 -11.64
C LYS A 57 16.50 19.60 -12.72
N THR A 58 17.64 18.92 -12.85
CA THR A 58 17.82 17.85 -13.84
C THR A 58 16.89 16.67 -13.58
N ARG A 59 16.63 16.37 -12.30
CA ARG A 59 15.77 15.26 -11.84
C ARG A 59 14.39 15.69 -11.36
N ALA A 60 14.00 16.95 -11.58
CA ALA A 60 12.73 17.50 -11.08
C ALA A 60 11.53 16.69 -11.57
N TYR A 61 11.59 16.19 -12.81
CA TYR A 61 10.54 15.37 -13.40
C TYR A 61 10.37 14.02 -12.68
N ASP A 62 11.47 13.40 -12.27
CA ASP A 62 11.47 12.11 -11.59
C ASP A 62 10.88 12.24 -10.18
N TYR A 63 11.27 13.28 -9.45
CA TYR A 63 10.70 13.59 -8.13
C TYR A 63 9.22 14.00 -8.21
N THR A 64 8.80 14.64 -9.29
CA THR A 64 7.37 14.96 -9.53
C THR A 64 6.57 13.70 -9.75
N THR A 65 7.07 12.80 -10.60
CA THR A 65 6.43 11.51 -10.86
C THR A 65 6.35 10.67 -9.58
N LYS A 66 7.43 10.60 -8.80
CA LYS A 66 7.49 9.93 -7.48
C LYS A 66 6.41 10.49 -6.54
N ALA A 67 6.31 11.81 -6.40
CA ALA A 67 5.34 12.47 -5.52
C ALA A 67 3.88 12.21 -5.95
N VAL A 68 3.59 12.25 -7.25
CA VAL A 68 2.25 11.97 -7.80
C VAL A 68 1.85 10.53 -7.53
N ILE A 69 2.75 9.57 -7.78
CA ILE A 69 2.48 8.15 -7.53
C ILE A 69 2.25 7.93 -6.03
N ALA A 70 3.12 8.45 -5.15
CA ALA A 70 2.96 8.34 -3.70
C ALA A 70 1.60 8.92 -3.23
N GLY A 71 1.19 10.07 -3.76
CA GLY A 71 -0.09 10.68 -3.45
C GLY A 71 -1.29 9.83 -3.88
N LEU A 72 -1.24 9.24 -5.09
CA LEU A 72 -2.28 8.32 -5.57
C LEU A 72 -2.38 7.07 -4.70
N LEU A 73 -1.24 6.49 -4.32
CA LEU A 73 -1.20 5.31 -3.46
C LEU A 73 -1.64 5.61 -2.03
N ALA A 74 -1.37 6.81 -1.51
CA ALA A 74 -1.92 7.27 -0.23
C ALA A 74 -3.45 7.33 -0.24
N ALA A 75 -4.05 7.81 -1.35
CA ALA A 75 -5.50 7.78 -1.52
C ALA A 75 -6.05 6.36 -1.54
N VAL A 76 -5.35 5.41 -2.18
CA VAL A 76 -5.72 3.98 -2.16
C VAL A 76 -5.72 3.44 -0.72
N ALA A 77 -4.75 3.82 0.11
CA ALA A 77 -4.73 3.44 1.53
C ALA A 77 -5.98 3.91 2.28
N VAL A 78 -6.43 5.14 2.04
CA VAL A 78 -7.69 5.69 2.60
C VAL A 78 -8.91 4.91 2.12
N VAL A 79 -8.95 4.53 0.84
CA VAL A 79 -10.04 3.70 0.29
C VAL A 79 -10.08 2.32 0.96
N ILE A 80 -8.92 1.72 1.26
CA ILE A 80 -8.83 0.44 1.98
C ILE A 80 -9.47 0.58 3.38
N PHE A 81 -9.18 1.65 4.13
CA PHE A 81 -9.85 1.91 5.40
C PHE A 81 -11.37 1.95 5.24
N GLY A 82 -11.88 2.77 4.32
CA GLY A 82 -13.32 2.89 4.07
C GLY A 82 -13.98 1.56 3.68
N ALA A 83 -13.31 0.78 2.82
CA ALA A 83 -13.80 -0.50 2.34
C ALA A 83 -13.80 -1.59 3.43
N ALA A 84 -12.78 -1.59 4.30
CA ALA A 84 -12.69 -2.51 5.44
C ALA A 84 -13.75 -2.23 6.53
N PHE A 85 -14.17 -0.97 6.70
CA PHE A 85 -15.27 -0.62 7.61
C PHE A 85 -16.65 -0.88 7.02
N SER A 86 -16.81 -0.64 5.71
CA SER A 86 -18.11 -0.73 5.01
C SER A 86 -18.39 -2.11 4.40
N ASP A 87 -17.51 -3.09 4.65
CA ASP A 87 -17.57 -4.47 4.16
C ASP A 87 -17.89 -4.56 2.65
N LYS A 88 -17.21 -3.72 1.85
CA LYS A 88 -17.40 -3.67 0.38
C LYS A 88 -16.41 -4.60 -0.31
N SER A 89 -16.78 -5.87 -0.49
CA SER A 89 -15.94 -6.90 -1.10
C SER A 89 -15.35 -6.49 -2.46
N ARG A 90 -16.17 -5.96 -3.37
CA ARG A 90 -15.72 -5.50 -4.70
C ARG A 90 -14.62 -4.44 -4.62
N ILE A 91 -14.77 -3.48 -3.71
CA ILE A 91 -13.77 -2.42 -3.54
C ILE A 91 -12.48 -3.04 -3.02
N LEU A 92 -12.55 -3.94 -2.04
CA LEU A 92 -11.40 -4.67 -1.50
C LEU A 92 -10.64 -5.50 -2.56
N LYS A 93 -11.36 -6.15 -3.49
CA LYS A 93 -10.73 -6.86 -4.63
C LYS A 93 -10.00 -5.91 -5.56
N VAL A 94 -10.62 -4.79 -5.93
CA VAL A 94 -10.00 -3.79 -6.81
C VAL A 94 -8.76 -3.19 -6.17
N VAL A 95 -8.84 -2.75 -4.91
CA VAL A 95 -7.67 -2.17 -4.22
C VAL A 95 -6.58 -3.20 -3.95
N SER A 96 -6.92 -4.47 -3.75
CA SER A 96 -5.94 -5.55 -3.65
C SER A 96 -5.09 -5.66 -4.92
N VAL A 97 -5.72 -5.60 -6.09
CA VAL A 97 -5.01 -5.64 -7.38
C VAL A 97 -4.11 -4.42 -7.54
N ILE A 98 -4.58 -3.23 -7.17
CA ILE A 98 -3.79 -1.99 -7.22
C ILE A 98 -2.56 -2.10 -6.29
N VAL A 99 -2.74 -2.64 -5.08
CA VAL A 99 -1.65 -2.88 -4.13
C VAL A 99 -0.65 -3.92 -4.64
N ALA A 100 -1.12 -4.98 -5.31
CA ALA A 100 -0.21 -5.95 -5.92
C ALA A 100 0.66 -5.31 -7.02
N PHE A 101 0.07 -4.44 -7.84
CA PHE A 101 0.83 -3.72 -8.87
C PHE A 101 1.76 -2.65 -8.29
N SER A 102 1.39 -2.02 -7.17
CA SER A 102 2.26 -1.03 -6.52
C SER A 102 3.50 -1.63 -5.88
N ALA A 103 3.55 -2.96 -5.68
CA ALA A 103 4.75 -3.68 -5.26
C ALA A 103 5.95 -3.48 -6.23
N PHE A 104 5.67 -3.15 -7.49
CA PHE A 104 6.70 -2.90 -8.52
C PHE A 104 7.11 -1.44 -8.62
N THR A 105 6.36 -0.52 -8.00
CA THR A 105 6.69 0.91 -7.97
C THR A 105 8.11 1.16 -7.46
N PRO A 106 8.56 0.58 -6.32
CA PRO A 106 9.91 0.81 -5.81
C PRO A 106 10.99 0.39 -6.82
N PHE A 107 10.78 -0.72 -7.54
CA PHE A 107 11.72 -1.18 -8.57
C PHE A 107 11.79 -0.24 -9.78
N ILE A 108 10.66 0.35 -10.18
CA ILE A 108 10.63 1.39 -11.22
C ILE A 108 11.33 2.65 -10.73
N LEU A 109 11.15 3.00 -9.45
CA LEU A 109 11.73 4.19 -8.84
C LEU A 109 13.22 4.06 -8.52
N SER A 110 13.71 2.86 -8.21
CA SER A 110 15.12 2.55 -7.93
C SER A 110 15.92 2.29 -9.19
N ALA A 111 15.28 1.88 -10.30
CA ALA A 111 15.93 1.92 -11.62
C ALA A 111 16.34 3.35 -12.05
N LEU A 112 15.87 4.37 -11.32
CA LEU A 112 16.16 5.79 -11.53
C LEU A 112 17.14 6.37 -10.48
N ASP A 113 17.61 5.59 -9.49
CA ASP A 113 18.51 6.06 -8.42
C ASP A 113 19.95 5.51 -8.55
N ASP A 114 20.95 6.33 -8.20
CA ASP A 114 22.39 6.01 -8.36
C ASP A 114 23.00 5.20 -7.20
N TYR A 115 22.26 4.95 -6.11
CA TYR A 115 22.74 4.21 -4.92
C TYR A 115 22.03 2.85 -4.77
N PRO A 116 22.52 1.79 -5.44
CA PRO A 116 21.76 0.56 -5.65
C PRO A 116 21.63 -0.37 -4.43
N SER A 117 22.49 -0.30 -3.40
CA SER A 117 22.54 -1.36 -2.37
C SER A 117 21.50 -1.20 -1.24
N GLU A 118 21.31 0.00 -0.69
CA GLU A 118 20.32 0.24 0.37
C GLU A 118 18.90 0.38 -0.19
N ALA A 119 18.76 1.00 -1.37
CA ALA A 119 17.48 1.11 -2.07
C ALA A 119 16.88 -0.27 -2.36
N TYR A 120 17.69 -1.22 -2.83
CA TYR A 120 17.25 -2.57 -3.16
C TYR A 120 16.67 -3.35 -1.96
N THR A 121 17.24 -3.17 -0.77
CA THR A 121 16.73 -3.86 0.43
C THR A 121 15.34 -3.32 0.82
N LEU A 122 15.15 -2.00 0.75
CA LEU A 122 13.86 -1.37 1.01
C LEU A 122 12.82 -1.75 -0.06
N ASP A 123 13.22 -1.85 -1.33
CA ASP A 123 12.36 -2.29 -2.43
C ASP A 123 11.82 -3.70 -2.22
N VAL A 124 12.68 -4.62 -1.80
CA VAL A 124 12.29 -6.01 -1.50
C VAL A 124 11.32 -6.06 -0.31
N VAL A 125 11.57 -5.29 0.74
CA VAL A 125 10.66 -5.20 1.89
C VAL A 125 9.30 -4.66 1.46
N TYR A 126 9.30 -3.60 0.65
CA TYR A 126 8.08 -2.98 0.15
C TYR A 126 7.27 -3.93 -0.73
N LEU A 127 7.94 -4.70 -1.59
CA LEU A 127 7.32 -5.72 -2.41
C LEU A 127 6.68 -6.82 -1.57
N VAL A 128 7.38 -7.33 -0.56
CA VAL A 128 6.81 -8.34 0.35
C VAL A 128 5.59 -7.79 1.09
N ILE A 129 5.65 -6.56 1.58
CA ILE A 129 4.54 -5.90 2.27
C ILE A 129 3.32 -5.74 1.35
N CYS A 130 3.53 -5.28 0.12
CA CYS A 130 2.44 -5.07 -0.84
C CYS A 130 1.81 -6.40 -1.29
N LEU A 131 2.62 -7.42 -1.58
CA LEU A 131 2.10 -8.75 -1.94
C LEU A 131 1.31 -9.36 -0.78
N TYR A 132 1.84 -9.29 0.44
CA TYR A 132 1.14 -9.77 1.64
C TYR A 132 -0.17 -9.01 1.86
N GLY A 133 -0.14 -7.67 1.74
CA GLY A 133 -1.33 -6.83 1.85
C GLY A 133 -2.39 -7.15 0.81
N SER A 134 -1.99 -7.37 -0.45
CA SER A 134 -2.89 -7.80 -1.51
C SER A 134 -3.58 -9.13 -1.17
N CYS A 135 -2.81 -10.14 -0.73
CA CYS A 135 -3.39 -11.41 -0.30
C CYS A 135 -4.39 -11.22 0.84
N LEU A 136 -4.04 -10.41 1.84
CA LEU A 136 -4.88 -10.15 3.00
C LEU A 136 -6.20 -9.45 2.62
N LEU A 137 -6.14 -8.46 1.71
CA LEU A 137 -7.31 -7.75 1.19
C LEU A 137 -8.23 -8.67 0.36
N CYS A 138 -7.64 -9.54 -0.47
CA CYS A 138 -8.39 -10.56 -1.20
C CYS A 138 -9.07 -11.54 -0.25
N SER A 139 -8.34 -12.07 0.75
CA SER A 139 -8.91 -12.98 1.74
C SER A 139 -10.07 -12.36 2.52
N ARG A 140 -9.96 -11.08 2.89
CA ARG A 140 -11.09 -10.36 3.53
C ARG A 140 -12.27 -10.17 2.56
N ALA A 141 -12.01 -9.91 1.29
CA ALA A 141 -13.07 -9.77 0.30
C ALA A 141 -13.84 -11.08 0.08
N ASP A 142 -13.12 -12.20 0.03
CA ASP A 142 -13.72 -13.53 -0.11
C ASP A 142 -14.49 -13.93 1.16
N GLU A 143 -13.99 -13.60 2.35
CA GLU A 143 -14.70 -13.81 3.63
C GLU A 143 -16.05 -13.06 3.68
N ILE A 144 -16.16 -11.90 3.02
CA ILE A 144 -17.42 -11.14 2.92
C ILE A 144 -18.39 -11.79 1.92
N GLU A 145 -17.88 -12.44 0.87
CA GLU A 145 -18.69 -13.06 -0.19
C GLU A 145 -19.11 -14.50 0.13
N GLU A 146 -18.39 -15.21 0.99
CA GLU A 146 -18.78 -16.56 1.40
C GLU A 146 -20.14 -16.54 2.10
N PRO A 147 -21.12 -17.35 1.64
CA PRO A 147 -22.40 -17.44 2.31
C PRO A 147 -22.19 -18.00 3.72
N VAL A 148 -22.67 -17.27 4.72
CA VAL A 148 -22.80 -17.81 6.08
C VAL A 148 -23.76 -18.98 6.00
N ILE A 149 -23.24 -20.21 5.91
CA ILE A 149 -24.06 -21.41 5.98
C ILE A 149 -24.72 -21.38 7.36
N PRO A 150 -26.06 -21.25 7.47
CA PRO A 150 -26.70 -21.26 8.77
C PRO A 150 -26.49 -22.65 9.37
N GLN A 151 -25.80 -22.73 10.50
CA GLN A 151 -25.79 -23.95 11.31
C GLN A 151 -27.19 -24.10 11.91
N VAL A 152 -28.05 -24.88 11.26
CA VAL A 152 -29.37 -25.20 11.82
C VAL A 152 -29.16 -26.23 12.92
N TYR A 153 -29.29 -25.80 14.17
CA TYR A 153 -29.23 -26.68 15.33
C TYR A 153 -30.56 -27.43 15.47
N VAL A 154 -30.63 -28.67 14.96
CA VAL A 154 -31.75 -29.56 15.19
C VAL A 154 -31.28 -30.72 16.06
N GLY A 155 -31.64 -30.70 17.34
CA GLY A 155 -31.55 -31.89 18.21
C GLY A 155 -30.16 -32.54 18.35
N GLY A 156 -29.08 -31.76 18.47
CA GLY A 156 -27.76 -32.29 18.86
C GLY A 156 -26.88 -32.86 17.73
N LEU A 157 -27.25 -32.66 16.46
CA LEU A 157 -26.42 -33.02 15.30
C LEU A 157 -26.25 -31.80 14.37
N TYR A 158 -25.01 -31.49 14.01
CA TYR A 158 -24.70 -30.49 12.99
C TYR A 158 -24.97 -31.09 11.60
N TYR A 159 -25.92 -30.52 10.86
CA TYR A 159 -26.17 -30.89 9.46
C TYR A 159 -25.68 -29.80 8.51
N PHE A 160 -24.96 -30.20 7.46
CA PHE A 160 -24.66 -29.36 6.30
C PHE A 160 -25.74 -29.63 5.23
N PRO A 161 -26.59 -28.66 4.88
CA PRO A 161 -27.51 -28.83 3.78
C PRO A 161 -26.72 -28.86 2.46
N SER A 162 -26.69 -30.02 1.80
CA SER A 162 -26.13 -30.15 0.45
C SER A 162 -27.05 -29.43 -0.54
N SER A 163 -26.53 -28.42 -1.22
CA SER A 163 -27.22 -27.75 -2.33
C SER A 163 -27.34 -28.68 -3.52
N SER A 164 -28.58 -29.11 -3.83
CA SER A 164 -28.99 -29.75 -5.08
C SER A 164 -29.39 -28.73 -6.13
#